data_AF-A0A3B3VXN1-F1
#
_entry.id   AF-A0A3B3VXN1-F1
#
_cell.length_a   1.000
_cell.length_b   1.000
_cell.length_c   1.000
_cell.angle_alpha   90.00
_cell.angle_beta   90.00
_cell.angle_gamma   90.00
#
_symmetry.space_group_name_H-M   'P 1'
#
loop_
_entity.id
_entity.type
_entity.pdbx_description
1 polymer ?
#
loop_
_entity_poly.entity_id
_entity_poly.type
_entity_poly.pdbx_seq_one_letter_code
_entity_poly.pdbx_strand_id
1 'polypeptide(L)'
;MPRSNQLSEAVRRRIIDLHSSGNGYKRISKELSVHRSTIRKIIYKWRKFRTVSTLPRSGRPRKNAPEGRCAAQKEVEKEPPLSTVYEGYGHTAA
;
A
#
# COMPACT_ATOMS: atom_id res chain seq x y z
N MET A 1 -4.26 -19.18 12.68
CA MET A 1 -5.66 -18.87 12.29
C MET A 1 -5.71 -17.49 11.63
N PRO A 2 -5.97 -17.38 10.32
CA PRO A 2 -6.17 -16.07 9.68
C PRO A 2 -7.54 -15.53 10.12
N ARG A 3 -7.58 -14.35 10.77
CA ARG A 3 -8.84 -13.63 10.99
C ARG A 3 -9.19 -12.86 9.73
N SER A 4 -10.08 -13.41 8.92
CA SER A 4 -10.52 -12.84 7.64
C SER A 4 -11.83 -12.04 7.70
N ASN A 5 -12.31 -11.64 8.88
CA ASN A 5 -13.56 -10.86 8.99
C ASN A 5 -13.37 -9.36 8.70
N GLN A 6 -12.81 -9.03 7.53
CA GLN A 6 -12.87 -7.67 7.02
C GLN A 6 -14.26 -7.39 6.47
N LEU A 7 -14.83 -6.24 6.80
CA LEU A 7 -16.10 -5.80 6.26
C LEU A 7 -15.98 -5.58 4.74
N SER A 8 -16.99 -6.02 3.99
CA SER A 8 -17.03 -5.83 2.54
C SER A 8 -17.02 -4.36 2.16
N GLU A 9 -16.48 -4.05 0.99
CA GLU A 9 -16.36 -2.66 0.53
C GLU A 9 -17.74 -2.02 0.33
N ALA A 10 -18.73 -2.79 -0.15
CA ALA A 10 -20.11 -2.33 -0.31
C ALA A 10 -20.72 -1.84 1.01
N VAL A 11 -20.56 -2.60 2.11
CA VAL A 11 -21.06 -2.19 3.43
C VAL A 11 -20.35 -0.93 3.92
N ARG A 12 -19.06 -0.77 3.63
CA ARG A 12 -18.31 0.45 3.98
C ARG A 12 -18.76 1.68 3.20
N ARG A 13 -19.04 1.54 1.89
CA ARG A 13 -19.64 2.60 1.08
C ARG A 13 -20.97 3.04 1.68
N ARG A 14 -21.84 2.07 1.98
CA ARG A 14 -23.14 2.33 2.61
C ARG A 14 -23.02 3.07 3.94
N ILE A 15 -22.03 2.74 4.78
CA ILE A 15 -21.75 3.47 6.03
C ILE A 15 -21.41 4.94 5.76
N ILE A 16 -20.60 5.21 4.74
CA ILE A 16 -20.18 6.58 4.38
C ILE A 16 -21.38 7.37 3.82
N ASP A 17 -22.19 6.75 2.98
CA ASP A 17 -23.39 7.38 2.41
C ASP A 17 -24.36 7.78 3.52
N LEU A 18 -24.70 6.85 4.42
CA LEU A 18 -25.59 7.12 5.55
C LEU A 18 -25.04 8.21 6.48
N HIS A 19 -23.72 8.22 6.70
CA HIS A 19 -23.09 9.25 7.51
C HIS A 19 -23.13 10.63 6.83
N SER A 20 -22.94 10.67 5.50
CA SER A 20 -23.01 11.90 4.70
C SER A 20 -24.43 12.46 4.65
N SER A 21 -25.46 11.61 4.70
CA SER A 21 -26.86 12.02 4.88
C SER A 21 -27.20 12.53 6.29
N GLY A 22 -26.22 12.63 7.21
CA GLY A 22 -26.43 13.15 8.56
C GLY A 22 -26.94 12.12 9.58
N ASN A 23 -26.95 10.82 9.26
CA ASN A 23 -27.34 9.82 10.24
C ASN A 23 -26.27 9.67 11.33
N GLY A 24 -26.72 9.68 12.59
CA GLY A 24 -25.85 9.45 13.74
C GLY A 24 -25.36 7.99 13.86
N TYR A 25 -24.22 7.79 14.52
CA TYR A 25 -23.57 6.46 14.64
C TYR A 25 -24.47 5.36 15.22
N LYS A 26 -25.39 5.70 16.13
CA LYS A 26 -26.33 4.73 16.74
C LYS A 26 -27.34 4.20 15.73
N ARG A 27 -27.82 5.04 14.81
CA ARG A 27 -28.79 4.66 13.78
C ARG A 27 -28.14 3.74 12.74
N ILE A 28 -26.98 4.15 12.22
CA ILE A 28 -26.19 3.36 11.25
C ILE A 28 -25.84 1.98 11.83
N SER A 29 -25.46 1.93 13.11
CA SER A 29 -25.12 0.68 13.81
C SER A 29 -26.30 -0.29 13.87
N LYS A 30 -27.52 0.21 14.09
CA LYS A 30 -28.74 -0.61 14.10
C LYS A 30 -29.13 -1.07 12.69
N GLU A 31 -29.05 -0.17 11.70
CA GLU A 31 -29.44 -0.48 10.31
C GLU A 31 -28.54 -1.55 9.68
N LEU A 32 -27.23 -1.46 9.89
CA LEU A 32 -26.27 -2.36 9.26
C LEU A 32 -25.79 -3.49 10.17
N SER A 33 -26.29 -3.57 11.41
CA SER A 33 -25.82 -4.52 12.44
C SER A 33 -24.30 -4.50 12.65
N VAL A 34 -23.66 -3.33 12.43
CA VAL A 34 -22.22 -3.13 12.60
C VAL A 34 -21.96 -2.41 13.92
N HIS A 35 -20.97 -2.87 14.67
CA HIS A 35 -20.60 -2.23 15.94
C HIS A 35 -20.16 -0.77 15.75
N ARG A 36 -20.59 0.11 16.67
CA ARG A 36 -20.35 1.57 16.62
C ARG A 36 -18.87 1.96 16.52
N SER A 37 -17.96 1.18 17.12
CA SER A 37 -16.51 1.44 17.04
C SER A 37 -15.95 1.20 15.63
N THR A 38 -16.49 0.22 14.91
CA THR A 38 -16.12 -0.08 13.53
C THR A 38 -16.55 1.05 12.60
N ILE A 39 -17.77 1.56 12.77
CA ILE A 39 -18.27 2.73 12.02
C ILE A 39 -17.36 3.95 12.24
N ARG A 40 -17.01 4.26 13.49
CA ARG A 40 -16.07 5.35 13.80
C ARG A 40 -14.71 5.19 13.10
N LYS A 41 -14.15 3.98 13.12
CA LYS A 41 -12.87 3.69 12.45
C LYS A 41 -12.95 3.87 10.94
N ILE A 42 -14.05 3.44 10.31
CA ILE A 42 -14.27 3.59 8.86
C ILE A 42 -14.34 5.07 8.50
N ILE A 43 -15.14 5.85 9.22
CA ILE A 43 -15.31 7.29 8.97
C ILE A 43 -14.01 8.05 9.21
N TYR A 44 -13.27 7.74 10.27
CA TYR A 44 -11.95 8.31 10.51
C TYR A 44 -10.98 8.04 9.35
N LYS A 45 -10.91 6.79 8.88
CA LYS A 45 -10.06 6.43 7.74
C LYS A 45 -10.48 7.12 6.45
N TRP A 46 -11.79 7.18 6.17
CA TRP A 46 -12.30 7.88 5.00
C TRP A 46 -11.96 9.37 5.05
N ARG A 47 -12.08 10.04 6.20
CA ARG A 47 -11.67 11.45 6.35
C ARG A 47 -10.16 11.65 6.13
N LYS A 48 -9.33 10.71 6.57
CA LYS A 48 -7.86 10.79 6.49
C LYS A 48 -7.31 10.46 5.10
N PHE A 49 -7.80 9.40 4.48
CA PHE A 49 -7.23 8.82 3.25
C PHE A 49 -8.14 8.95 2.03
N ARG A 50 -9.40 9.36 2.20
CA ARG A 50 -10.42 9.43 1.14
C ARG A 50 -10.67 8.11 0.41
N THR A 51 -10.34 6.98 1.05
CA THR A 51 -10.53 5.62 0.52
C THR A 51 -11.54 4.82 1.35
N VAL A 52 -12.23 3.90 0.67
CA VAL A 52 -13.21 2.97 1.27
C VAL A 52 -12.62 1.55 1.38
N SER A 53 -11.69 1.23 0.49
CA SER A 53 -10.97 -0.04 0.46
C SER A 53 -10.04 -0.19 1.67
N THR A 54 -9.76 -1.45 2.06
CA THR A 54 -8.78 -1.72 3.12
C THR A 54 -7.39 -1.47 2.56
N LEU A 55 -6.67 -0.50 3.11
CA LEU A 55 -5.24 -0.35 2.80
C LEU A 55 -4.46 -1.61 3.25
N PRO A 56 -3.44 -2.02 2.47
CA PRO A 56 -2.52 -3.05 2.92
C PRO A 56 -1.88 -2.62 4.24
N ARG A 57 -1.56 -3.60 5.10
CA ARG A 57 -0.80 -3.27 6.31
C ARG A 57 0.57 -2.77 5.88
N SER A 58 1.07 -1.73 6.54
CA SER A 58 2.41 -1.17 6.33
C SER A 58 3.52 -2.22 6.45
N GLY A 59 3.23 -3.35 7.12
CA GLY A 59 4.18 -4.44 7.29
C GLY A 59 5.41 -4.02 8.08
N ARG A 60 6.33 -4.97 8.26
CA ARG A 60 7.69 -4.64 8.70
C ARG A 60 8.48 -4.25 7.46
N PRO A 61 9.21 -3.13 7.45
CA PRO A 61 10.10 -2.81 6.34
C PRO A 61 11.12 -3.94 6.14
N ARG A 62 11.37 -4.30 4.89
CA ARG A 62 12.39 -5.32 4.54
C ARG A 62 13.77 -4.67 4.58
N LYS A 63 14.82 -5.46 4.86
CA LYS A 63 16.21 -4.99 4.95
C LYS A 63 16.68 -4.21 3.70
N ASN A 64 16.16 -4.55 2.52
CA ASN A 64 16.53 -3.94 1.24
C ASN A 64 15.46 -2.96 0.72
N ALA A 65 14.59 -2.44 1.58
CA ALA A 65 13.64 -1.40 1.18
C ALA A 65 14.41 -0.18 0.64
N PRO A 66 13.88 0.57 -0.33
CA PRO A 66 14.58 1.71 -0.94
C PRO A 66 14.99 2.79 0.07
N GLU A 67 14.31 2.90 1.21
CA GLU A 67 14.65 3.77 2.35
C GLU A 67 15.87 3.27 3.17
N GLY A 68 16.29 2.02 2.99
CA GLY A 68 17.44 1.38 3.64
C GLY A 68 18.65 1.19 2.72
N ARG A 69 18.67 1.85 1.55
CA ARG A 69 19.85 1.89 0.67
C ARG A 69 20.92 2.77 1.28
N CYS A 70 21.60 2.24 2.30
CA CYS A 70 22.86 2.80 2.75
C CYS A 70 23.89 2.73 1.60
N ALA A 71 24.85 3.65 1.62
CA ALA A 71 25.79 4.01 0.55
C ALA A 71 26.40 2.87 -0.31
N ALA A 72 26.41 1.62 0.15
CA ALA A 72 26.91 0.45 -0.58
C ALA A 72 26.32 0.26 -1.98
N GLN A 73 25.04 0.59 -2.22
CA GLN A 73 24.47 0.50 -3.58
C GLN A 73 24.89 1.66 -4.50
N LYS A 74 25.40 2.77 -3.96
CA LYS A 74 26.01 3.85 -4.76
C LYS A 74 27.43 3.51 -5.20
N GLU A 75 28.12 2.59 -4.51
CA GLU A 75 29.48 2.17 -4.87
C GLU A 75 29.48 1.21 -6.07
N VAL A 76 28.49 0.31 -6.18
CA VAL A 76 28.35 -0.62 -7.31
C VAL A 76 28.10 0.10 -8.65
N GLU A 77 27.48 1.28 -8.64
CA GLU A 77 27.26 2.08 -9.86
C GLU A 77 28.50 2.91 -10.28
N LYS A 78 29.52 3.00 -9.41
CA LYS A 78 30.77 3.71 -9.71
C LYS A 78 31.84 2.82 -10.35
N GLU A 79 31.73 1.50 -10.22
CA GLU A 79 32.66 0.58 -10.87
C GLU A 79 32.09 0.09 -12.20
N PRO A 80 32.72 0.39 -13.35
CA PRO A 80 32.30 -0.18 -14.62
C PRO A 80 32.51 -1.70 -14.59
N PRO A 81 31.59 -2.51 -15.15
CA PRO A 81 31.78 -3.95 -15.23
C PRO A 81 33.03 -4.28 -16.08
N LEU A 82 34.00 -4.94 -15.47
CA LEU A 82 35.21 -5.48 -16.13
C LEU A 82 34.83 -6.64 -17.05
N SER A 83 34.17 -6.38 -18.18
CA SER A 83 33.83 -7.45 -19.13
C SER A 83 33.78 -7.08 -20.61
N THR A 84 34.42 -5.99 -21.05
CA THR A 84 34.57 -5.74 -22.51
C THR A 84 36.01 -5.37 -22.86
N VAL A 85 36.90 -6.33 -22.71
CA VAL A 85 38.11 -6.43 -23.53
C VAL A 85 37.94 -7.73 -24.31
N TYR A 86 38.10 -7.70 -25.64
CA TYR A 86 37.92 -8.79 -26.64
C TYR A 86 36.77 -8.62 -27.65
N GLU A 87 36.61 -7.44 -28.25
CA GLU A 87 36.01 -7.29 -29.59
C GLU A 87 36.90 -6.35 -30.41
N GLY A 88 37.95 -6.89 -31.02
CA GLY A 88 38.97 -6.07 -31.68
C GLY A 88 39.97 -6.79 -32.59
N TYR A 89 39.65 -7.99 -33.11
CA TYR A 89 40.40 -8.61 -34.20
C TYR A 89 39.47 -8.84 -35.38
N GLY A 90 39.42 -7.84 -36.27
CA GLY A 90 38.58 -7.86 -37.46
C GLY A 90 38.84 -6.65 -38.35
N HIS A 91 40.09 -6.45 -38.78
CA HIS A 91 40.38 -5.57 -39.91
C HIS A 91 41.02 -6.40 -41.04
N THR A 92 40.16 -6.68 -42.02
CA THR A 92 40.48 -7.00 -43.40
C THR A 92 41.39 -5.92 -44.00
N ALA A 93 42.52 -6.33 -44.57
CA ALA A 93 43.31 -5.51 -45.49
C ALA A 93 43.41 -6.25 -46.82
N ALA A 94 43.22 -5.48 -47.90
CA ALA A 94 43.16 -5.87 -49.30
C ALA A 94 44.50 -6.36 -49.86
#